data_AF-E0SRP1-F1
#
_entry.id   AF-E0SRP1-F1
#
_cell.length_a   1.000
_cell.length_b   1.000
_cell.length_c   1.000
_cell.angle_alpha   90.00
_cell.angle_beta   90.00
_cell.angle_gamma   90.00
#
_symmetry.space_group_name_H-M   'P 1'
#
loop_
_entity.id
_entity.type
_entity.pdbx_description
1 polymer ?
#
loop_
_entity_poly.entity_id
_entity_poly.type
_entity_poly.pdbx_seq_one_letter_code
_entity_poly.pdbx_strand_id
1 'polypeptide(L)'
;MSVKAKILLSIAILREFHSKIKYYRNVVRKNLSVYREYREKISGIDSEKALSIDRELKNLDTLDKNLNTIEIFLEHVILRLETLAMAGNIIASIHVVREVAKQLKQNMSNTIPIFNVLIDRLDEISRSLYQDMKTLDIDSRQIAYSSNEAKKIVNEAKKVAGIL
;
A
#
# COMPACT_ATOMS: atom_id res chain seq x y z
N MET A 1 16.13 6.94 18.51
CA MET A 1 14.91 6.12 18.53
C MET A 1 15.31 4.65 18.41
N SER A 2 14.78 3.76 19.25
CA SER A 2 15.14 2.33 19.19
C SER A 2 14.61 1.66 17.92
N VAL A 3 15.24 0.55 17.50
CA VAL A 3 14.80 -0.24 16.33
C VAL A 3 13.34 -0.67 16.47
N LYS A 4 12.95 -1.13 17.66
CA LYS A 4 11.56 -1.50 17.97
C LYS A 4 10.59 -0.33 17.78
N ALA A 5 10.94 0.87 18.26
CA ALA A 5 10.11 2.05 18.08
C ALA A 5 9.99 2.45 16.60
N LYS A 6 11.06 2.32 15.80
CA LYS A 6 11.03 2.55 14.35
C LYS A 6 10.12 1.54 13.63
N ILE A 7 10.12 0.27 14.01
CA ILE A 7 9.19 -0.74 13.46
C ILE A 7 7.74 -0.39 13.79
N LEU A 8 7.44 -0.03 15.03
CA LEU A 8 6.10 0.40 15.44
C LEU A 8 5.65 1.67 14.69
N LEU A 9 6.56 2.60 14.45
CA LEU A 9 6.30 3.79 13.63
C LEU A 9 5.99 3.40 12.17
N SER A 10 6.71 2.44 11.59
CA SER A 10 6.39 1.92 10.25
C SER A 10 4.98 1.33 10.19
N ILE A 11 4.57 0.55 11.20
CA ILE A 11 3.21 0.01 11.31
C ILE A 11 2.19 1.15 11.38
N ALA A 12 2.44 2.18 12.19
CA ALA A 12 1.57 3.34 12.31
C ALA A 12 1.41 4.09 10.98
N ILE A 13 2.49 4.28 10.23
CA ILE A 13 2.46 4.92 8.91
C ILE A 13 1.69 4.07 7.90
N LEU A 14 1.90 2.75 7.89
CA LEU A 14 1.14 1.84 7.03
C LEU A 14 -0.35 1.86 7.36
N ARG A 15 -0.72 1.94 8.65
CA ARG A 15 -2.12 2.10 9.08
C ARG A 15 -2.69 3.44 8.65
N GLU A 16 -1.97 4.55 8.80
CA GLU A 16 -2.40 5.85 8.30
C GLU A 16 -2.64 5.79 6.79
N PHE A 17 -1.71 5.16 6.05
CA PHE A 17 -1.83 5.00 4.62
C PHE A 17 -3.08 4.18 4.25
N HIS A 18 -3.29 3.04 4.88
CA HIS A 18 -4.47 2.21 4.71
C HIS A 18 -5.77 3.00 4.98
N SER A 19 -5.83 3.77 6.07
CA SER A 19 -6.98 4.63 6.37
C SER A 19 -7.25 5.68 5.30
N LYS A 20 -6.21 6.33 4.76
CA LYS A 20 -6.39 7.31 3.67
C LYS A 20 -6.88 6.64 2.39
N ILE A 21 -6.36 5.46 2.04
CA ILE A 21 -6.84 4.71 0.88
C ILE A 21 -8.33 4.38 1.03
N LYS A 22 -8.73 3.88 2.19
CA LYS A 22 -10.14 3.57 2.47
C LYS A 22 -11.03 4.82 2.34
N TYR A 23 -10.56 5.96 2.84
CA TYR A 23 -11.26 7.24 2.67
C TYR A 23 -11.43 7.62 1.19
N TYR A 24 -10.33 7.65 0.42
CA TYR A 24 -10.38 8.03 -1.00
C TYR A 24 -11.22 7.05 -1.81
N ARG A 25 -11.16 5.76 -1.49
CA ARG A 25 -11.99 4.75 -2.11
C ARG A 25 -13.48 5.00 -1.88
N ASN A 26 -13.87 5.36 -0.66
CA ASN A 26 -15.26 5.73 -0.36
C ASN A 26 -15.70 6.97 -1.15
N VAL A 27 -14.83 7.96 -1.31
CA VAL A 27 -15.10 9.14 -2.15
C VAL A 27 -15.31 8.73 -3.61
N VAL A 28 -14.43 7.90 -4.18
CA VAL A 28 -14.53 7.40 -5.56
C VAL A 28 -15.82 6.62 -5.77
N ARG A 29 -16.19 5.73 -4.83
CA ARG A 29 -17.44 4.96 -4.89
C ARG A 29 -18.69 5.83 -4.86
N LYS A 30 -18.69 6.86 -4.01
CA LYS A 30 -19.78 7.84 -3.99
C LYS A 30 -19.89 8.56 -5.33
N ASN A 31 -18.76 8.99 -5.90
CA ASN A 31 -18.75 9.63 -7.21
C ASN A 31 -19.24 8.69 -8.31
N LEU A 32 -18.81 7.43 -8.34
CA LEU A 32 -19.31 6.41 -9.28
C LEU A 32 -20.83 6.31 -9.26
N SER A 33 -21.45 6.28 -8.07
CA SER A 33 -22.91 6.28 -7.93
C SER A 33 -23.55 7.51 -8.57
N VAL A 34 -23.02 8.70 -8.29
CA VAL A 34 -23.54 9.98 -8.80
C VAL A 34 -23.41 10.05 -10.32
N TYR A 35 -22.26 9.69 -10.87
CA TYR A 35 -22.02 9.72 -12.31
C TYR A 35 -22.87 8.68 -13.06
N ARG A 36 -23.13 7.51 -12.47
CA ARG A 36 -24.04 6.50 -13.06
C ARG A 36 -25.47 7.03 -13.15
N GLU A 37 -25.99 7.61 -12.09
CA GLU A 37 -27.32 8.22 -12.09
C GLU A 37 -27.41 9.40 -13.09
N TYR A 38 -26.35 10.22 -13.16
CA TYR A 38 -26.30 11.33 -14.11
C TYR A 38 -26.26 10.85 -15.57
N ARG A 39 -25.53 9.77 -15.84
CA ARG A 39 -25.45 9.14 -17.17
C ARG A 39 -26.80 8.63 -17.65
N GLU A 40 -27.56 7.98 -16.78
CA GLU A 40 -28.91 7.49 -17.11
C GLU A 40 -29.87 8.64 -17.47
N LYS A 41 -29.79 9.78 -16.78
CA LYS A 41 -30.62 10.96 -17.06
C LYS A 41 -30.30 11.62 -18.40
N ILE A 42 -29.06 11.51 -18.89
CA ILE A 42 -28.57 12.23 -20.07
C ILE A 42 -28.58 11.38 -21.34
N SER A 43 -28.69 10.05 -21.23
CA SER A 43 -28.55 9.15 -22.40
C SER A 43 -29.57 9.40 -23.51
N GLY A 44 -30.70 10.04 -23.21
CA GLY A 44 -31.72 10.45 -24.19
C GLY A 44 -31.67 11.92 -24.61
N ILE A 45 -30.77 12.72 -24.04
CA ILE A 45 -30.74 14.19 -24.19
C ILE A 45 -29.49 14.63 -24.97
N ASP A 46 -28.31 14.13 -24.60
CA ASP A 46 -27.04 14.58 -25.17
C ASP A 46 -26.04 13.42 -25.24
N SER A 47 -25.84 12.91 -26.45
CA SER A 47 -24.95 11.77 -26.73
C SER A 47 -23.48 12.08 -26.48
N GLU A 48 -23.01 13.29 -26.79
CA GLU A 48 -21.61 13.66 -26.58
C GLU A 48 -21.29 13.75 -25.09
N LYS A 49 -22.21 14.32 -24.31
CA LYS A 49 -22.08 14.40 -22.86
C LYS A 49 -22.18 13.02 -22.20
N ALA A 50 -23.05 12.14 -22.69
CA ALA A 50 -23.10 10.75 -22.24
C ALA A 50 -21.78 10.02 -22.48
N LEU A 51 -21.16 10.19 -23.65
CA LEU A 51 -19.85 9.60 -23.97
C LEU A 51 -18.72 10.14 -23.06
N SER A 52 -18.75 11.43 -22.73
CA SER A 52 -17.80 12.02 -21.77
C SER A 52 -17.94 11.38 -20.38
N ILE A 53 -19.17 11.23 -19.89
CA ILE A 53 -19.45 10.58 -18.60
C ILE A 53 -19.01 9.11 -18.60
N ASP A 54 -19.22 8.38 -19.70
CA ASP A 54 -18.79 6.99 -19.82
C ASP A 54 -17.27 6.83 -19.71
N ARG A 55 -16.49 7.80 -20.21
CA ARG A 55 -15.02 7.82 -20.01
C ARG A 55 -14.66 8.08 -18.55
N GLU A 56 -15.33 9.03 -17.90
CA GLU A 56 -15.07 9.33 -16.49
C GLU A 56 -15.43 8.15 -15.58
N LEU A 57 -16.54 7.47 -15.84
CA LEU A 57 -16.92 6.24 -15.13
C LEU A 57 -15.84 5.16 -15.25
N LYS A 58 -15.28 4.94 -16.44
CA LYS A 58 -14.17 3.99 -16.64
C LYS A 58 -12.91 4.40 -15.86
N ASN A 59 -12.60 5.69 -15.81
CA ASN A 59 -11.46 6.20 -15.04
C ASN A 59 -11.67 5.96 -13.54
N LEU A 60 -12.85 6.30 -13.02
CA LEU A 60 -13.20 6.09 -11.61
C LEU A 60 -13.26 4.62 -11.23
N ASP A 61 -13.78 3.73 -12.10
CA ASP A 61 -13.78 2.28 -11.87
C ASP A 61 -12.36 1.72 -11.83
N THR A 62 -11.47 2.21 -12.69
CA THR A 62 -10.04 1.84 -12.68
C THR A 62 -9.36 2.31 -11.39
N LEU A 63 -9.68 3.53 -10.94
CA LEU A 63 -9.17 4.08 -9.69
C LEU A 63 -9.68 3.29 -8.46
N ASP A 64 -10.96 2.93 -8.38
CA ASP A 64 -11.51 2.10 -7.29
C ASP A 64 -10.82 0.73 -7.24
N LYS A 65 -10.59 0.09 -8.39
CA LYS A 65 -9.86 -1.19 -8.47
C LYS A 65 -8.44 -1.05 -7.94
N ASN A 66 -7.71 -0.03 -8.38
CA ASN A 66 -6.35 0.22 -7.90
C ASN A 66 -6.33 0.46 -6.38
N LEU A 67 -7.21 1.33 -5.87
CA LEU A 67 -7.31 1.61 -4.44
C LEU A 67 -7.67 0.36 -3.62
N ASN A 68 -8.60 -0.48 -4.10
CA ASN A 68 -8.97 -1.74 -3.47
C ASN A 68 -7.77 -2.69 -3.36
N THR A 69 -7.05 -2.86 -4.45
CA THR A 69 -5.89 -3.73 -4.52
C THR A 69 -4.82 -3.29 -3.52
N ILE A 70 -4.60 -1.98 -3.38
CA ILE A 70 -3.65 -1.47 -2.40
C ILE A 70 -4.17 -1.63 -0.96
N GLU A 71 -5.45 -1.38 -0.71
CA GLU A 71 -6.09 -1.58 0.60
C GLU A 71 -5.83 -3.00 1.11
N ILE A 72 -6.14 -4.01 0.29
CA ILE A 72 -5.94 -5.43 0.61
C ILE A 72 -4.46 -5.75 0.81
N PHE A 73 -3.58 -5.23 -0.05
CA PHE A 73 -2.13 -5.42 0.08
C PHE A 73 -1.61 -4.89 1.43
N LEU A 74 -1.99 -3.66 1.80
CA LEU A 74 -1.58 -3.04 3.05
C LEU A 74 -2.11 -3.80 4.26
N GLU A 75 -3.37 -4.23 4.24
CA GLU A 75 -3.98 -5.00 5.34
C GLU A 75 -3.18 -6.28 5.62
N HIS A 76 -2.85 -7.05 4.59
CA HIS A 76 -2.08 -8.29 4.74
C HIS A 76 -0.66 -8.03 5.27
N VAL A 77 0.01 -7.00 4.74
CA VAL A 77 1.35 -6.61 5.18
C VAL A 77 1.37 -6.15 6.63
N ILE A 78 0.42 -5.31 7.04
CA ILE A 78 0.31 -4.77 8.39
C ILE A 78 0.18 -5.92 9.39
N LEU A 79 -0.72 -6.87 9.11
CA LEU A 79 -0.96 -8.02 9.98
C LEU A 79 0.30 -8.90 10.15
N ARG A 80 1.02 -9.16 9.06
CA ARG A 80 2.28 -9.92 9.10
C ARG A 80 3.38 -9.17 9.86
N LEU A 81 3.51 -7.87 9.61
CA LEU A 81 4.51 -7.04 10.29
C LEU A 81 4.24 -6.92 11.79
N GLU A 82 2.97 -6.78 12.19
CA GLU A 82 2.55 -6.81 13.60
C GLU A 82 2.88 -8.13 14.26
N THR A 83 2.59 -9.24 13.59
CA THR A 83 2.92 -10.60 14.08
C THR A 83 4.42 -10.74 14.33
N LEU A 84 5.26 -10.33 13.38
CA LEU A 84 6.72 -10.38 13.53
C LEU A 84 7.23 -9.47 14.66
N ALA A 85 6.68 -8.26 14.77
CA ALA A 85 7.05 -7.32 15.81
C ALA A 85 6.66 -7.81 17.21
N MET A 86 5.49 -8.43 17.36
CA MET A 86 5.01 -9.03 18.61
C MET A 86 5.84 -10.26 18.99
N ALA A 87 6.23 -11.09 18.01
CA ALA A 87 7.11 -12.24 18.22
C ALA A 87 8.58 -11.86 18.50
N GLY A 88 8.93 -10.57 18.46
CA GLY A 88 10.29 -10.09 18.66
C GLY A 88 11.24 -10.36 17.48
N ASN A 89 10.72 -10.75 16.31
CA ASN A 89 11.54 -10.99 15.12
C ASN A 89 11.86 -9.68 14.41
N ILE A 90 12.82 -8.95 14.98
CA ILE A 90 13.23 -7.60 14.54
C ILE A 90 13.81 -7.65 13.12
N ILE A 91 14.66 -8.62 12.80
CA ILE A 91 15.36 -8.69 11.51
C ILE A 91 14.35 -8.92 10.37
N ALA A 92 13.44 -9.89 10.53
CA ALA A 92 12.39 -10.11 9.53
C ALA A 92 11.48 -8.88 9.39
N SER A 93 11.15 -8.20 10.49
CA SER A 93 10.34 -6.98 10.46
C SER A 93 11.01 -5.87 9.64
N ILE A 94 12.32 -5.66 9.79
CA ILE A 94 13.09 -4.69 9.01
C ILE A 94 13.03 -5.01 7.52
N HIS A 95 13.24 -6.28 7.16
CA HIS A 95 13.18 -6.70 5.77
C HIS A 95 11.79 -6.53 5.16
N VAL A 96 10.72 -6.82 5.92
CA VAL A 96 9.34 -6.58 5.48
C VAL A 96 9.10 -5.10 5.22
N VAL A 97 9.45 -4.22 6.17
CA VAL A 97 9.28 -2.75 6.00
C VAL A 97 9.99 -2.27 4.74
N ARG A 98 11.22 -2.76 4.48
CA ARG A 98 11.99 -2.40 3.29
C ARG A 98 11.35 -2.86 1.99
N GLU A 99 10.93 -4.12 1.92
CA GLU A 99 10.29 -4.64 0.71
C GLU A 99 8.95 -3.92 0.44
N VAL A 100 8.18 -3.64 1.49
CA VAL A 100 6.92 -2.90 1.38
C VAL A 100 7.15 -1.48 0.88
N ALA A 101 8.09 -0.74 1.46
CA ALA A 101 8.45 0.61 1.01
C ALA A 101 8.84 0.62 -0.48
N LYS A 102 9.64 -0.36 -0.90
CA LYS A 102 10.01 -0.56 -2.31
C LYS A 102 8.79 -0.80 -3.20
N GLN A 103 7.87 -1.69 -2.80
CA GLN A 103 6.67 -1.97 -3.58
C GLN A 103 5.74 -0.77 -3.71
N LEU A 104 5.52 -0.03 -2.62
CA LEU A 104 4.69 1.16 -2.63
C LEU A 104 5.31 2.23 -3.54
N LYS A 105 6.63 2.42 -3.47
CA LYS A 105 7.34 3.37 -4.35
C LYS A 105 7.24 3.00 -5.82
N GLN A 106 7.42 1.73 -6.16
CA GLN A 106 7.38 1.24 -7.55
C GLN A 106 5.97 1.29 -8.15
N ASN A 107 4.95 0.92 -7.40
CA ASN A 107 3.60 0.72 -7.94
C ASN A 107 2.67 1.92 -7.77
N MET A 108 2.95 2.80 -6.81
CA MET A 108 2.01 3.86 -6.42
C MET A 108 2.50 5.27 -6.65
N SER A 109 3.81 5.51 -6.58
CA SER A 109 4.34 6.88 -6.59
C SER A 109 3.98 7.65 -7.88
N ASN A 110 3.88 6.93 -8.99
CA ASN A 110 3.50 7.48 -10.30
C ASN A 110 1.98 7.53 -10.52
N THR A 111 1.23 6.66 -9.84
CA THR A 111 -0.21 6.44 -10.09
C THR A 111 -1.06 7.32 -9.20
N ILE A 112 -0.66 7.53 -7.93
CA ILE A 112 -1.42 8.27 -6.94
C ILE A 112 -0.49 9.18 -6.11
N PRO A 113 -0.08 10.34 -6.66
CA PRO A 113 0.96 11.19 -6.06
C PRO A 113 0.64 11.71 -4.65
N ILE A 114 -0.65 11.79 -4.30
CA ILE A 114 -1.10 12.28 -2.98
C ILE A 114 -0.59 11.42 -1.82
N PHE A 115 -0.13 10.19 -2.09
CA PHE A 115 0.43 9.30 -1.08
C PHE A 115 1.96 9.35 -0.98
N ASN A 116 2.65 10.10 -1.85
CA ASN A 116 4.11 10.10 -1.93
C ASN A 116 4.76 10.52 -0.60
N VAL A 117 4.17 11.49 0.10
CA VAL A 117 4.66 11.91 1.43
C VAL A 117 4.73 10.76 2.42
N LEU A 118 3.73 9.88 2.45
CA LEU A 118 3.72 8.72 3.35
C LEU A 118 4.68 7.63 2.87
N ILE A 119 4.77 7.42 1.56
CA ILE A 119 5.66 6.44 0.93
C ILE A 119 7.13 6.82 1.18
N ASP A 120 7.48 8.09 0.98
CA ASP A 120 8.84 8.59 1.17
C ASP A 120 9.23 8.54 2.65
N ARG A 121 8.31 8.90 3.55
CA ARG A 121 8.54 8.74 5.00
C ARG A 121 8.79 7.28 5.40
N LEU A 122 8.04 6.34 4.81
CA LEU A 122 8.26 4.91 5.05
C LEU A 122 9.61 4.44 4.47
N ASP A 123 9.99 4.92 3.28
CA ASP A 123 11.30 4.63 2.65
C ASP A 123 12.45 5.14 3.53
N GLU A 124 12.37 6.37 4.05
CA GLU A 124 13.35 6.93 4.98
C GLU A 124 13.53 6.08 6.25
N ILE A 125 12.41 5.68 6.88
CA ILE A 125 12.45 4.81 8.06
C ILE A 125 13.03 3.44 7.69
N SER A 126 12.66 2.89 6.53
CA SER A 126 13.18 1.60 6.06
C SER A 126 14.70 1.61 5.87
N ARG A 127 15.24 2.70 5.31
CA ARG A 127 16.69 2.89 5.13
C ARG A 127 17.37 3.01 6.49
N SER A 128 16.80 3.80 7.40
CA SER A 128 17.32 3.94 8.76
C SER A 128 17.36 2.61 9.51
N LEU A 129 16.28 1.84 9.47
CA LEU A 129 16.19 0.50 10.05
C LEU A 129 17.23 -0.46 9.45
N TYR A 130 17.45 -0.39 8.14
CA TYR A 130 18.44 -1.24 7.48
C TYR A 130 19.89 -0.87 7.87
N GLN A 131 20.18 0.40 8.13
CA GLN A 131 21.48 0.79 8.67
C GLN A 131 21.66 0.31 10.10
N ASP A 132 20.64 0.45 10.96
CA ASP A 132 20.67 -0.08 12.33
C ASP A 132 20.86 -1.61 12.32
N MET A 133 20.31 -2.32 11.33
CA MET A 133 20.50 -3.77 11.21
C MET A 133 21.97 -4.14 10.94
N LYS A 134 22.71 -3.32 10.17
CA LYS A 134 24.12 -3.58 9.84
C LYS A 134 25.06 -3.41 11.04
N THR A 135 24.64 -2.65 12.06
CA THR A 135 25.43 -2.48 13.28
C THR A 135 25.17 -3.59 14.29
N LEU A 136 24.18 -4.45 14.04
CA LEU A 136 23.97 -5.66 14.83
C LEU A 136 24.93 -6.75 14.31
N ASP A 137 25.59 -7.42 15.25
CA ASP A 137 26.47 -8.57 14.96
C ASP A 137 25.63 -9.80 14.60
N ILE A 138 25.04 -9.80 13.41
CA ILE A 138 24.10 -10.81 12.92
C ILE A 138 24.78 -11.69 11.87
N ASP A 139 24.58 -13.01 11.99
CA ASP A 139 25.00 -13.96 10.96
C ASP A 139 24.37 -13.64 9.59
N SER A 140 25.23 -13.53 8.58
CA SER A 140 24.87 -13.44 7.16
C SER A 140 23.78 -14.41 6.70
N ARG A 141 23.73 -15.64 7.25
CA ARG A 141 22.69 -16.64 6.93
C ARG A 141 21.31 -16.24 7.45
N GLN A 142 21.27 -15.67 8.65
CA GLN A 142 20.03 -15.19 9.27
C GLN A 142 19.45 -13.99 8.51
N ILE A 143 20.32 -13.11 7.99
CA ILE A 143 19.94 -11.99 7.12
C ILE A 143 19.34 -12.53 5.81
N ALA A 144 19.98 -13.49 5.16
CA ALA A 144 19.50 -14.07 3.90
C ALA A 144 18.13 -14.77 4.08
N TYR A 145 17.94 -15.53 5.15
CA TYR A 145 16.67 -16.17 5.48
C TYR A 145 15.56 -15.14 5.69
N SER A 146 15.81 -14.13 6.53
CA SER A 146 14.83 -13.07 6.84
C SER A 146 14.46 -12.25 5.62
N SER A 147 15.41 -12.00 4.72
CA SER A 147 15.15 -11.34 3.44
C SER A 147 14.25 -12.17 2.53
N ASN A 148 14.42 -13.50 2.48
CA ASN A 148 13.58 -14.37 1.67
C ASN A 148 12.16 -14.45 2.24
N GLU A 149 12.04 -14.49 3.56
CA GLU A 149 10.74 -14.49 4.24
C GLU A 149 9.95 -13.19 3.98
N ALA A 150 10.62 -12.03 4.05
CA ALA A 150 9.98 -10.77 3.72
C ALA A 150 9.44 -10.73 2.28
N LYS A 151 10.19 -11.26 1.32
CA LYS A 151 9.73 -11.37 -0.08
C LYS A 151 8.51 -12.28 -0.21
N LYS A 152 8.48 -13.40 0.53
CA LYS A 152 7.31 -14.30 0.56
C LYS A 152 6.08 -13.57 1.10
N ILE A 153 6.21 -12.88 2.23
CA ILE A 153 5.12 -12.08 2.82
C ILE A 153 4.56 -11.06 1.82
N VAL A 154 5.44 -10.34 1.12
CA VAL A 154 5.02 -9.35 0.12
C VAL A 154 4.36 -10.03 -1.09
N ASN A 155 4.87 -11.17 -1.54
CA ASN A 155 4.28 -11.91 -2.65
C ASN A 155 2.91 -12.52 -2.29
N GLU A 156 2.75 -13.03 -1.06
CA GLU A 156 1.46 -13.47 -0.52
C GLU A 156 0.46 -12.32 -0.53
N ALA A 157 0.86 -11.15 0.01
CA ALA A 157 0.02 -9.96 0.01
C ALA A 157 -0.40 -9.55 -1.41
N LYS A 158 0.51 -9.60 -2.38
CA LYS A 158 0.21 -9.31 -3.79
C LYS A 158 -0.78 -10.30 -4.40
N LYS A 159 -0.60 -11.59 -4.11
CA LYS A 159 -1.51 -12.65 -4.59
C LYS A 159 -2.91 -12.46 -4.02
N VAL A 160 -3.03 -12.17 -2.72
CA VAL A 160 -4.31 -11.89 -2.06
C VAL A 160 -4.97 -10.62 -2.64
N ALA A 161 -4.17 -9.61 -2.98
CA ALA A 161 -4.64 -8.36 -3.59
C ALA A 161 -5.02 -8.48 -5.09
N GLY A 162 -4.77 -9.62 -5.74
CA GLY A 162 -5.03 -9.85 -7.16
C GLY A 162 -4.07 -9.11 -8.10
N ILE A 163 -2.83 -8.88 -7.66
CA ILE A 163 -1.76 -8.22 -8.46
C ILE A 163 -0.96 -9.26 -9.27
N LEU A 164 -1.13 -10.55 -8.97
CA LEU A 164 -0.45 -11.70 -9.58
C LEU A 164 -1.46 -12.77 -9.99
#